data_AF-A0A1B6IBE7-F1
#
_entry.id   AF-A0A1B6IBE7-F1
#
_cell.length_a   1.000
_cell.length_b   1.000
_cell.length_c   1.000
_cell.angle_alpha   90.00
_cell.angle_beta   90.00
_cell.angle_gamma   90.00
#
_symmetry.space_group_name_H-M   'P 1'
#
loop_
_entity.id
_entity.type
_entity.pdbx_description
1 polymer ?
#
loop_
_entity_poly.entity_id
_entity_poly.type
_entity_poly.pdbx_seq_one_letter_code
_entity_poly.pdbx_strand_id
1 'polypeptide(L)'
;SDAVPYFERELYVVNVPEYIPQGTPLVRLTLMNINQFFSDEIILKIVDGNPNNAFSINQRTMTLYTNLPLDAEEHRKFTLTVALIRKENIEYKHSSTAKIKINVIDSNDNDPVFNEIPKEISVPENEPAGTHVFR
;
A
#
# COMPACT_ATOMS: atom_id res chain seq x y z
N SER A 1 -5.74 21.91 -22.00
CA SER A 1 -5.46 22.08 -20.56
C SER A 1 -4.42 21.04 -20.21
N ASP A 2 -3.20 21.47 -19.91
CA ASP A 2 -2.01 20.64 -19.65
C ASP A 2 -1.95 20.18 -18.18
N ALA A 3 -3.07 19.66 -17.65
CA ALA A 3 -3.09 19.20 -16.26
C ALA A 3 -2.24 17.92 -16.13
N VAL A 4 -1.11 18.02 -15.42
CA VAL A 4 -0.21 16.88 -15.18
C VAL A 4 -0.74 16.04 -14.01
N PRO A 5 -0.91 14.71 -14.15
CA PRO A 5 -1.31 13.84 -13.05
C PRO A 5 -0.24 13.76 -11.94
N TYR A 6 -0.68 13.75 -10.68
CA TYR A 6 0.20 13.65 -9.50
C TYR A 6 -0.49 12.93 -8.35
N PHE A 7 0.27 12.46 -7.36
CA PHE A 7 -0.31 11.85 -6.16
C PHE A 7 -0.98 12.89 -5.26
N GLU A 8 -2.19 12.60 -4.78
CA GLU A 8 -2.90 13.48 -3.84
C GLU A 8 -2.09 13.75 -2.56
N ARG A 9 -1.31 12.75 -2.13
CA ARG A 9 -0.46 12.82 -0.93
C ARG A 9 0.97 12.42 -1.28
N GLU A 10 1.93 13.11 -0.67
CA GLU A 10 3.36 12.75 -0.76
C GLU A 10 3.73 11.58 0.16
N LEU A 11 2.93 11.32 1.20
CA LEU A 11 3.16 10.26 2.17
C LEU A 11 1.85 9.52 2.51
N TYR A 12 1.92 8.20 2.40
CA TYR A 12 0.94 7.26 2.90
C TYR A 12 1.56 6.46 4.05
N VAL A 13 0.79 6.18 5.10
CA VAL A 13 1.25 5.40 6.26
C VAL A 13 0.23 4.28 6.50
N VAL A 14 0.72 3.06 6.64
CA VAL A 14 -0.09 1.88 6.94
C VAL A 14 0.60 1.06 8.03
N ASN A 15 -0.18 0.60 8.99
CA ASN A 15 0.25 -0.38 9.99
C ASN A 15 -0.38 -1.71 9.61
N VAL A 16 0.43 -2.77 9.58
CA VAL A 16 0.00 -4.07 9.09
C VAL A 16 0.53 -5.17 10.02
N PRO A 17 -0.31 -6.10 10.48
CA PRO A 17 0.18 -7.26 11.24
C PRO A 17 1.13 -8.11 10.38
N GLU A 18 2.10 -8.78 10.98
CA GLU A 18 3.02 -9.64 10.23
C GLU A 18 2.35 -10.88 9.61
N TYR A 19 1.37 -11.48 10.30
CA TYR A 19 0.69 -12.71 9.86
C TYR A 19 -0.41 -12.50 8.82
N ILE A 20 -0.38 -11.40 8.07
CA ILE A 20 -1.34 -11.19 6.99
C ILE A 20 -1.04 -12.12 5.80
N PRO A 21 -2.09 -12.66 5.13
CA PRO A 21 -1.90 -13.43 3.92
C PRO A 21 -1.16 -12.64 2.82
N GLN A 22 -0.42 -13.37 1.98
CA GLN A 22 0.08 -12.83 0.72
C GLN A 22 -1.11 -12.35 -0.14
N GLY A 23 -0.94 -11.24 -0.86
CA GLY A 23 -1.99 -10.67 -1.71
C GLY A 23 -3.01 -9.82 -0.94
N THR A 24 -2.72 -9.48 0.32
CA THR A 24 -3.58 -8.60 1.12
C THR A 24 -3.47 -7.15 0.61
N PRO A 25 -4.59 -6.45 0.34
CA PRO A 25 -4.58 -5.02 0.01
C PRO A 25 -4.20 -4.19 1.23
N LEU A 26 -3.26 -3.27 1.08
CA LEU A 26 -2.75 -2.43 2.18
C LEU A 26 -3.26 -1.00 2.12
N VAL A 27 -3.04 -0.33 0.99
CA VAL A 27 -3.39 1.08 0.83
C VAL A 27 -3.68 1.40 -0.62
N ARG A 28 -4.72 2.20 -0.85
CA ARG A 28 -5.05 2.75 -2.16
C ARG A 28 -4.45 4.14 -2.32
N LEU A 29 -3.69 4.33 -3.38
CA LEU A 29 -3.14 5.63 -3.75
C LEU A 29 -4.20 6.43 -4.52
N THR A 30 -4.28 7.72 -4.24
CA THR A 30 -5.15 8.64 -4.98
C THR A 30 -4.29 9.52 -5.89
N LEU A 31 -4.74 9.68 -7.13
CA LEU A 31 -4.15 10.63 -8.07
C LEU A 31 -5.11 11.80 -8.30
N MET A 32 -4.52 12.98 -8.40
CA MET A 32 -5.19 14.21 -8.83
C MET A 32 -4.90 14.47 -10.30
N ASN A 33 -5.76 15.26 -10.94
CA ASN A 33 -5.69 15.57 -12.38
C ASN A 33 -5.70 14.33 -13.29
N ILE A 34 -6.28 13.22 -12.83
CA ILE A 34 -6.48 12.02 -13.65
C ILE A 34 -7.89 12.01 -14.23
N ASN A 35 -7.97 11.74 -15.52
CA ASN A 35 -9.23 11.49 -16.24
C ASN A 35 -9.12 10.15 -16.99
N GLN A 36 -10.19 9.74 -17.67
CA GLN A 36 -10.21 8.48 -18.41
C GLN A 36 -9.09 8.36 -19.45
N PHE A 37 -8.70 9.47 -20.10
CA PHE A 37 -7.61 9.49 -21.07
C PHE A 37 -6.25 9.25 -20.41
N PHE A 38 -5.97 9.90 -19.27
CA PHE A 38 -4.70 9.72 -18.56
C PHE A 38 -4.54 8.33 -17.95
N SER A 39 -5.63 7.66 -17.57
CA SER A 39 -5.57 6.33 -16.93
C SER A 39 -4.82 5.30 -17.78
N ASP A 40 -4.91 5.38 -19.10
CA ASP A 40 -4.23 4.47 -20.02
C ASP A 40 -2.81 4.93 -20.38
N GLU A 41 -2.45 6.17 -20.05
CA GLU A 41 -1.18 6.82 -20.38
C GLU A 41 -0.21 6.89 -19.20
N ILE A 42 -0.64 6.56 -17.99
CA ILE A 42 0.22 6.52 -16.81
C ILE A 42 0.69 5.10 -16.49
N ILE A 43 1.80 5.00 -15.77
CA ILE A 43 2.32 3.77 -15.17
C ILE A 43 2.70 4.09 -13.72
N LEU A 44 2.29 3.21 -12.81
CA LEU A 44 2.80 3.23 -11.44
C LEU A 44 3.93 2.22 -11.30
N LYS A 45 5.02 2.65 -10.67
CA LYS A 45 6.16 1.78 -10.41
C LYS A 45 6.70 2.02 -9.01
N ILE A 46 6.94 0.95 -8.27
CA ILE A 46 7.75 1.01 -7.06
C ILE A 46 9.20 1.09 -7.52
N VAL A 47 9.85 2.23 -7.26
CA VAL A 47 11.20 2.55 -7.77
C VAL A 47 12.27 2.42 -6.71
N ASP A 48 11.90 2.35 -5.43
CA ASP A 48 12.83 2.18 -4.31
C ASP A 48 12.14 1.57 -3.08
N GLY A 49 12.94 1.02 -2.16
CA GLY A 49 12.51 0.57 -0.84
C GLY A 49 11.75 -0.76 -0.78
N ASN A 50 11.71 -1.52 -1.88
CA ASN A 50 10.97 -2.78 -2.01
C ASN A 50 11.89 -4.00 -2.11
N PRO A 51 12.59 -4.38 -1.03
CA PRO A 51 13.49 -5.53 -1.05
C PRO A 51 12.73 -6.80 -1.44
N ASN A 52 13.37 -7.66 -2.22
CA ASN A 52 12.84 -8.95 -2.68
C ASN A 52 11.48 -8.87 -3.42
N ASN A 53 11.05 -7.68 -3.85
CA ASN A 53 9.70 -7.42 -4.35
C ASN A 53 8.61 -7.86 -3.35
N ALA A 54 8.80 -7.57 -2.05
CA ALA A 54 7.84 -7.89 -0.99
C ALA A 54 6.46 -7.26 -1.18
N PHE A 55 6.37 -6.17 -1.95
CA PHE A 55 5.11 -5.50 -2.28
C PHE A 55 4.92 -5.37 -3.79
N SER A 56 3.65 -5.34 -4.20
CA SER A 56 3.26 -5.06 -5.58
C SER A 56 2.17 -3.99 -5.62
N ILE A 57 2.06 -3.27 -6.74
CA ILE A 57 1.00 -2.28 -6.92
C ILE A 57 0.14 -2.64 -8.13
N ASN A 58 -1.18 -2.68 -7.93
CA ASN A 58 -2.11 -2.86 -9.02
C ASN A 58 -2.42 -1.50 -9.65
N GLN A 59 -1.99 -1.32 -10.89
CA GLN A 59 -2.17 -0.06 -11.61
C GLN A 59 -3.65 0.29 -11.87
N ARG A 60 -4.53 -0.69 -12.03
CA ARG A 60 -5.96 -0.44 -12.31
C ARG A 60 -6.70 0.01 -11.05
N THR A 61 -6.45 -0.64 -9.92
CA THR A 61 -7.13 -0.33 -8.66
C THR A 61 -6.40 0.73 -7.84
N MET A 62 -5.17 1.09 -8.23
CA MET A 62 -4.26 1.98 -7.51
C MET A 62 -3.89 1.48 -6.12
N THR A 63 -3.99 0.18 -5.88
CA THR A 63 -3.84 -0.42 -4.55
C THR A 63 -2.51 -1.15 -4.42
N LEU A 64 -1.80 -0.91 -3.32
CA LEU A 64 -0.61 -1.66 -2.92
C LEU A 64 -1.04 -2.95 -2.22
N TYR A 65 -0.38 -4.05 -2.54
CA TYR A 65 -0.61 -5.37 -1.97
C TYR A 65 0.69 -5.96 -1.41
N THR A 66 0.57 -6.86 -0.43
CA THR A 66 1.66 -7.78 -0.11
C THR A 66 1.89 -8.75 -1.24
N ASN A 67 3.15 -8.99 -1.54
CA ASN A 67 3.60 -9.98 -2.51
C ASN A 67 4.46 -11.07 -1.86
N LEU A 68 4.93 -10.86 -0.63
CA LEU A 68 5.56 -11.87 0.21
C LEU A 68 4.96 -11.81 1.63
N PRO A 69 5.08 -12.89 2.43
CA PRO A 69 4.82 -12.84 3.86
C PRO A 69 5.68 -11.74 4.52
N LEU A 70 5.14 -11.15 5.58
CA LEU A 70 5.85 -10.15 6.39
C LEU A 70 6.28 -10.79 7.71
N ASP A 71 7.40 -10.33 8.23
CA ASP A 71 8.02 -10.83 9.45
C ASP A 71 8.54 -9.59 10.20
N ALA A 72 8.03 -9.34 11.40
CA ALA A 72 8.40 -8.17 12.19
C ALA A 72 9.80 -8.32 12.80
N GLU A 73 10.31 -9.54 13.01
CA GLU A 73 11.68 -9.80 13.43
C GLU A 73 12.69 -9.51 12.32
N GLU A 74 12.33 -9.80 11.06
CA GLU A 74 13.18 -9.52 9.90
C GLU A 74 13.14 -8.03 9.50
N HIS A 75 11.93 -7.48 9.33
CA HIS A 75 11.74 -6.12 8.82
C HIS A 75 10.50 -5.42 9.41
N ARG A 76 10.71 -4.64 10.48
CA ARG A 76 9.64 -3.85 11.13
C ARG A 76 9.09 -2.71 10.28
N LYS A 77 9.87 -2.20 9.32
CA LYS A 77 9.51 -0.98 8.58
C LYS A 77 9.99 -1.05 7.14
N PHE A 78 9.09 -0.69 6.22
CA PHE A 78 9.41 -0.43 4.82
C PHE A 78 9.07 1.02 4.49
N THR A 79 9.89 1.65 3.66
CA THR A 79 9.57 2.96 3.07
C THR A 79 9.70 2.83 1.56
N LEU A 80 8.58 2.56 0.90
CA LEU A 80 8.53 2.44 -0.56
C LEU A 80 8.52 3.82 -1.17
N THR A 81 9.22 4.01 -2.30
CA THR A 81 9.00 5.16 -3.19
C THR A 81 8.26 4.69 -4.43
N VAL A 82 7.09 5.25 -4.68
CA VAL A 82 6.27 4.98 -5.87
C VAL A 82 6.38 6.17 -6.81
N ALA A 83 6.72 5.90 -8.07
CA ALA A 83 6.75 6.87 -9.13
C ALA A 83 5.53 6.75 -10.03
N LEU A 84 5.02 7.90 -10.46
CA LEU A 84 4.04 8.04 -11.52
C LEU A 84 4.80 8.43 -12.80
N ILE A 85 4.65 7.62 -13.86
CA ILE A 85 5.39 7.76 -15.11
C ILE A 85 4.38 7.93 -16.24
N ARG A 86 4.61 8.89 -17.14
CA ARG A 86 3.78 9.08 -18.35
C ARG A 86 4.39 8.32 -19.52
N LYS A 87 3.60 7.53 -20.23
CA LYS A 87 4.02 6.69 -21.38
C LYS A 87 4.51 7.50 -22.56
N GLU A 88 3.92 8.67 -22.81
CA GLU A 88 4.32 9.57 -23.91
C GLU A 88 5.70 10.21 -23.73
N ASN A 89 6.26 10.13 -22.52
CA ASN A 89 7.55 10.74 -22.23
C ASN A 89 8.66 9.78 -22.67
N ILE A 90 9.33 10.13 -23.77
CA ILE A 90 10.42 9.34 -24.41
C ILE A 90 11.58 9.06 -23.42
N GLU A 91 11.71 9.88 -22.37
CA GLU A 91 12.70 9.75 -21.30
C GLU A 91 12.17 9.10 -20.02
N TYR A 92 10.93 8.60 -19.98
CA TYR A 92 10.27 8.03 -18.79
C TYR A 92 10.41 8.91 -17.53
N LYS A 93 10.43 10.24 -17.68
CA LYS A 93 10.52 11.17 -16.55
C LYS A 93 9.34 10.96 -15.62
N HIS A 94 9.63 10.80 -14.33
CA HIS A 94 8.62 10.71 -13.28
C HIS A 94 7.84 12.03 -13.23
N SER A 95 6.52 11.99 -13.39
CA SER A 95 5.69 13.18 -13.27
C SER A 95 5.44 13.55 -11.81
N SER A 96 5.47 12.56 -10.92
CA SER A 96 5.29 12.72 -9.48
C SER A 96 5.81 11.48 -8.73
N THR A 97 6.15 11.63 -7.45
CA THR A 97 6.52 10.53 -6.56
C THR A 97 5.78 10.63 -5.23
N ALA A 98 5.53 9.49 -4.59
CA ALA A 98 4.99 9.41 -3.24
C ALA A 98 5.70 8.33 -2.44
N LYS A 99 5.78 8.51 -1.12
CA LYS A 99 6.31 7.52 -0.18
C LYS A 99 5.18 6.74 0.47
N ILE A 100 5.39 5.45 0.70
CA ILE A 100 4.51 4.59 1.50
C ILE A 100 5.33 4.02 2.64
N LYS A 101 5.01 4.44 3.87
CA LYS A 101 5.58 3.87 5.10
C LYS A 101 4.69 2.74 5.57
N ILE A 102 5.27 1.54 5.66
CA ILE A 102 4.60 0.33 6.11
C ILE A 102 5.27 -0.06 7.41
N ASN A 103 4.52 0.00 8.51
CA ASN A 103 4.99 -0.51 9.80
C ASN A 103 4.41 -1.90 9.99
N VAL A 104 5.28 -2.90 10.06
CA VAL A 104 4.89 -4.26 10.41
C VAL A 104 4.76 -4.34 11.92
N ILE A 105 3.57 -4.65 12.38
CA ILE A 105 3.22 -4.76 13.79
C ILE A 105 3.38 -6.23 14.17
N ASP A 106 4.24 -6.46 15.15
CA ASP A 106 4.38 -7.75 15.81
C ASP A 106 3.01 -8.12 16.40
N SER A 107 2.54 -9.31 16.07
CA SER A 107 1.19 -9.73 16.45
C SER A 107 1.03 -9.96 17.95
N ASN A 108 2.13 -9.92 18.70
CA ASN A 108 2.18 -10.14 20.14
C ASN A 108 2.36 -8.86 20.98
N ASP A 109 2.48 -7.68 20.35
CA ASP A 109 2.66 -6.38 21.03
C ASP A 109 1.30 -5.68 21.26
N ASN A 110 0.44 -6.30 22.07
CA ASN A 110 -0.79 -5.67 22.56
C ASN A 110 -0.46 -4.61 23.63
N ASP A 111 -0.19 -3.39 23.18
CA ASP A 111 -0.51 -2.17 23.94
C ASP A 111 -1.17 -1.16 22.99
N PRO A 112 -2.47 -0.84 23.17
CA PRO A 112 -3.20 0.00 22.22
C PRO A 112 -2.83 1.48 22.41
N VAL A 113 -1.93 2.02 21.58
CA VAL A 113 -1.78 3.47 21.42
C VAL A 113 -2.67 3.94 20.27
N PHE A 114 -3.90 4.31 20.62
CA PHE A 114 -4.90 4.88 19.73
C PHE A 114 -4.53 6.32 19.34
N ASN A 115 -3.65 6.50 18.37
CA ASN A 115 -3.47 7.81 17.71
C ASN A 115 -4.14 7.79 16.33
N GLU A 116 -5.45 8.09 16.37
CA GLU A 116 -6.29 8.66 15.31
C GLU A 116 -6.02 8.20 13.87
N ILE A 117 -6.56 7.03 13.53
CA ILE A 117 -6.84 6.65 12.15
C ILE A 117 -8.20 7.28 11.77
N PRO A 118 -8.37 7.93 10.61
CA PRO A 118 -9.71 8.23 10.11
C PRO A 118 -10.44 6.90 9.92
N LYS A 119 -11.47 6.73 10.74
CA LYS A 119 -12.34 5.59 10.90
C LYS A 119 -13.09 5.31 9.60
N GLU A 120 -12.67 4.29 8.85
CA GLU A 120 -13.53 3.51 7.93
C GLU A 120 -12.75 2.35 7.27
N ILE A 121 -12.51 1.27 8.02
CA ILE A 121 -12.41 -0.08 7.43
C ILE A 121 -13.23 -1.00 8.35
N SER A 122 -14.45 -1.33 7.91
CA SER A 122 -15.25 -2.40 8.49
C SER A 122 -15.01 -3.65 7.66
N VAL A 123 -14.20 -4.59 8.17
CA VAL A 123 -14.12 -5.94 7.60
C VAL A 123 -15.21 -6.77 8.26
N PRO A 124 -16.20 -7.31 7.53
CA PRO A 124 -17.19 -8.19 8.13
C PRO A 124 -16.54 -9.53 8.48
N GLU A 125 -16.35 -9.80 9.77
CA GLU A 125 -16.03 -11.14 10.26
C GLU A 125 -17.28 -12.01 10.18
N ASN A 126 -17.29 -12.99 9.30
CA ASN A 126 -18.27 -14.07 9.31
C ASN A 126 -17.49 -15.36 9.48
N GLU A 127 -17.11 -15.67 10.71
CA GLU A 127 -16.69 -17.01 11.09
C GLU A 127 -17.65 -17.51 12.18
N PRO A 128 -18.32 -18.67 12.01
CA PRO A 128 -19.15 -19.22 13.05
C PRO A 128 -18.26 -19.73 14.19
N ALA A 129 -18.59 -19.29 15.41
CA ALA A 129 -17.95 -19.76 16.63
C ALA A 129 -18.11 -21.27 16.79
N GLY A 130 -16.98 -21.98 16.74
CA GLY A 130 -16.88 -23.42 16.97
C GLY A 130 -15.88 -23.74 18.07
N THR A 131 -16.27 -23.46 19.31
CA THR A 131 -15.65 -23.93 20.56
C THR A 131 -15.33 -25.43 20.50
N HIS A 132 -14.20 -25.88 21.07
CA HIS A 132 -14.15 -26.81 22.21
C HIS A 132 -12.71 -27.04 22.76
N VAL A 133 -12.48 -26.40 23.92
CA VAL A 133 -11.82 -26.82 25.18
C VAL A 133 -10.76 -27.94 25.20
N PHE A 134 -9.64 -27.60 25.86
CA PHE A 134 -8.60 -28.50 26.37
C PHE A 134 -9.12 -29.54 27.39
N ARG A 135 -8.54 -30.74 27.35
CA ARG A 135 -7.80 -31.32 28.47
C ARG A 135 -6.66 -32.21 27.95
#